data_AF-A0A8T4T1Z4-F1
#
_entry.id   AF-A0A8T4T1Z4-F1
#
_cell.length_a   1.000
_cell.length_b   1.000
_cell.length_c   1.000
_cell.angle_alpha   90.00
_cell.angle_beta   90.00
_cell.angle_gamma   90.00
#
_symmetry.space_group_name_H-M   'P 1'
#
loop_
_entity.id
_entity.type
_entity.pdbx_description
1 polymer ?
#
loop_
_entity_poly.entity_id
_entity_poly.type
_entity_poly.pdbx_seq_one_letter_code
_entity_poly.pdbx_strand_id
1 'polypeptide(L)'
;MPQPKGSLKCASDEVYAAFISDIHFGSKKFLQEEFIRFIGWLNGEVGTEKQKALALRVKYMFVIGDVVAGVGVYPGQEKDLHILDIRDQYKLGADLFSRIRKDLQIIMCPGNHDSVRAAEPQPPLEKEYAEPFCQIPNLHLVSNPCFVNIHQSKDFEGFNVLMYHGGSFH
;
A
#
# COMPACT_ATOMS: atom_id res chain seq x y z
N MET A 1 -5.68 32.50 -13.05
CA MET A 1 -6.83 33.13 -12.37
C MET A 1 -7.22 32.26 -11.19
N PRO A 2 -7.49 32.80 -10.00
CA PRO A 2 -7.98 31.98 -8.89
C PRO A 2 -9.34 31.36 -9.27
N GLN A 3 -9.48 30.05 -9.07
CA GLN A 3 -10.72 29.31 -9.30
C GLN A 3 -11.85 29.91 -8.42
N PRO A 4 -13.08 30.09 -8.95
CA PRO A 4 -14.18 30.62 -8.17
C PRO A 4 -14.49 29.73 -6.97
N LYS A 5 -14.69 30.34 -5.79
CA LYS A 5 -15.16 29.65 -4.58
C LYS A 5 -16.43 28.86 -4.92
N GLY A 6 -16.35 27.52 -4.93
CA GLY A 6 -17.47 26.62 -5.19
C GLY A 6 -17.35 25.73 -6.43
N SER A 7 -16.30 25.85 -7.26
CA SER A 7 -16.04 24.87 -8.31
C SER A 7 -15.51 23.56 -7.72
N LEU A 8 -16.12 22.42 -8.07
CA LEU A 8 -15.60 21.11 -7.70
C LEU A 8 -14.15 20.96 -8.19
N LYS A 9 -13.27 20.53 -7.29
CA LYS A 9 -11.90 20.17 -7.63
C LYS A 9 -11.93 18.89 -8.46
N CYS A 10 -11.62 18.98 -9.75
CA CYS A 10 -11.63 17.85 -10.67
C CYS A 10 -10.42 17.88 -11.61
N ALA A 11 -9.98 16.68 -12.00
CA ALA A 11 -9.01 16.50 -13.07
C ALA A 11 -9.71 16.37 -14.42
N SER A 12 -8.95 16.50 -15.51
CA SER A 12 -9.46 16.34 -16.88
C SER A 12 -9.78 14.89 -17.26
N ASP A 13 -9.18 13.94 -16.57
CA ASP A 13 -9.29 12.51 -16.78
C ASP A 13 -9.85 11.78 -15.54
N GLU A 14 -10.38 10.59 -15.76
CA GLU A 14 -11.02 9.77 -14.72
C GLU A 14 -10.06 8.65 -14.29
N VAL A 15 -9.53 8.77 -13.07
CA VAL A 15 -8.65 7.77 -12.45
C VAL A 15 -9.18 7.38 -11.07
N TYR A 16 -8.83 6.17 -10.64
CA TYR A 16 -9.27 5.59 -9.37
C TYR A 16 -8.08 5.38 -8.43
N ALA A 17 -8.37 5.43 -7.13
CA ALA A 17 -7.46 5.03 -6.08
C ALA A 17 -8.03 3.82 -5.31
N ALA A 18 -7.19 2.84 -5.02
CA ALA A 18 -7.50 1.73 -4.13
C ALA A 18 -6.85 1.96 -2.76
N PHE A 19 -7.53 1.57 -1.67
CA PHE A 19 -7.04 1.69 -0.31
C PHE A 19 -7.10 0.31 0.35
N ILE A 20 -5.95 -0.16 0.85
CA ILE A 20 -5.80 -1.42 1.59
C ILE A 20 -4.90 -1.19 2.81
N SER A 21 -5.03 -2.05 3.82
CA SER A 21 -4.23 -2.04 5.05
C SER A 21 -4.13 -3.46 5.61
N ASP A 22 -3.29 -3.67 6.63
CA ASP A 22 -3.28 -4.87 7.48
C ASP A 22 -3.17 -6.19 6.69
N ILE A 23 -2.23 -6.23 5.75
CA ILE A 23 -2.03 -7.39 4.88
C ILE A 23 -1.39 -8.56 5.65
N HIS A 24 -0.47 -8.23 6.56
CA HIS A 24 0.24 -9.18 7.42
C HIS A 24 0.90 -10.36 6.69
N PHE A 25 1.74 -10.08 5.68
CA PHE A 25 2.54 -11.13 5.04
C PHE A 25 3.33 -11.94 6.09
N GLY A 26 3.30 -13.27 5.98
CA GLY A 26 3.89 -14.18 6.95
C GLY A 26 2.93 -14.71 8.02
N SER A 27 1.74 -14.13 8.16
CA SER A 27 0.68 -14.66 9.03
C SER A 27 0.04 -15.91 8.43
N LYS A 28 -0.32 -16.91 9.24
CA LYS A 28 -1.14 -18.06 8.82
C LYS A 28 -2.55 -17.67 8.37
N LYS A 29 -3.00 -16.47 8.76
CA LYS A 29 -4.32 -15.92 8.41
C LYS A 29 -4.29 -15.07 7.14
N PHE A 30 -3.11 -14.87 6.54
CA PHE A 30 -3.00 -14.13 5.28
C PHE A 30 -3.79 -14.84 4.17
N LEU A 31 -4.72 -14.10 3.57
CA LEU A 31 -5.58 -14.56 2.48
C LEU A 31 -4.84 -14.53 1.14
N GLN A 32 -3.86 -15.42 1.00
CA GLN A 32 -2.92 -15.41 -0.13
C GLN A 32 -3.62 -15.58 -1.49
N GLU A 33 -4.59 -16.49 -1.58
CA GLU A 33 -5.30 -16.75 -2.84
C GLU A 33 -6.12 -15.53 -3.27
N GLU A 34 -6.80 -14.88 -2.32
CA GLU A 34 -7.57 -13.67 -2.54
C GLU A 34 -6.68 -12.49 -2.92
N PHE A 35 -5.52 -12.35 -2.28
CA PHE A 35 -4.56 -11.29 -2.62
C PHE A 35 -3.97 -11.48 -4.02
N ILE A 36 -3.64 -12.71 -4.41
CA ILE A 36 -3.20 -13.04 -5.78
C ILE A 36 -4.33 -12.74 -6.78
N ARG A 37 -5.57 -13.09 -6.45
CA ARG A 37 -6.73 -12.78 -7.30
C ARG A 37 -6.98 -11.27 -7.40
N PHE A 38 -6.74 -10.51 -6.32
CA PHE A 38 -6.80 -9.05 -6.31
C PHE A 38 -5.72 -8.45 -7.23
N ILE A 39 -4.49 -8.97 -7.19
CA ILE A 39 -3.43 -8.58 -8.15
C ILE A 39 -3.85 -8.90 -9.59
N GLY A 40 -4.40 -10.09 -9.84
CA GLY A 40 -4.91 -10.46 -11.17
C GLY A 40 -6.04 -9.53 -11.64
N TRP A 41 -6.92 -9.10 -10.74
CA TRP A 41 -7.93 -8.08 -11.04
C TRP A 41 -7.29 -6.73 -11.36
N LEU A 42 -6.32 -6.26 -10.54
CA LEU A 42 -5.53 -5.06 -10.82
C LEU A 42 -4.76 -5.16 -12.14
N ASN A 43 -4.40 -6.34 -12.62
CA ASN A 43 -3.75 -6.50 -13.92
C ASN A 43 -4.74 -6.63 -15.09
N GLY A 44 -6.05 -6.62 -14.82
CA GLY A 44 -7.10 -6.80 -15.84
C GLY A 44 -7.25 -8.27 -16.30
N GLU A 45 -6.65 -9.21 -15.59
CA GLU A 45 -6.65 -10.64 -15.91
C GLU A 45 -7.90 -11.35 -15.35
N VAL A 46 -8.41 -10.88 -14.20
CA VAL A 46 -9.54 -11.48 -13.48
C VAL A 46 -10.75 -10.56 -13.46
N GLY A 47 -11.95 -11.13 -13.65
CA GLY A 47 -13.23 -10.44 -13.53
C GLY A 47 -13.98 -10.32 -14.86
N THR A 48 -15.17 -9.73 -14.82
CA THR A 48 -15.95 -9.36 -16.02
C THR A 48 -15.29 -8.21 -16.77
N GLU A 49 -15.64 -8.01 -18.04
CA GLU A 49 -15.09 -6.90 -18.84
C GLU A 49 -15.31 -5.51 -18.19
N LYS A 50 -16.47 -5.31 -17.55
CA LYS A 50 -16.74 -4.08 -16.78
C LYS A 50 -15.81 -3.94 -15.57
N GLN A 51 -15.55 -5.03 -14.84
CA GLN A 51 -14.66 -5.02 -13.67
C GLN A 51 -13.20 -4.81 -14.08
N LYS A 52 -12.75 -5.43 -15.19
CA LYS A 52 -11.41 -5.22 -15.74
C LYS A 52 -11.22 -3.78 -16.20
N ALA A 53 -12.21 -3.22 -16.91
CA ALA A 53 -12.17 -1.81 -17.34
C ALA A 53 -12.05 -0.85 -16.14
N LEU A 54 -12.75 -1.13 -15.03
CA LEU A 54 -12.60 -0.35 -13.79
C LEU A 54 -11.20 -0.53 -13.18
N ALA A 55 -10.71 -1.77 -13.09
CA ALA A 55 -9.39 -2.06 -12.55
C ALA A 55 -8.29 -1.33 -13.33
N LEU A 56 -8.37 -1.28 -14.67
CA LEU A 56 -7.46 -0.56 -15.56
C LEU A 56 -7.42 0.96 -15.35
N ARG A 57 -8.41 1.53 -14.67
CA ARG A 57 -8.44 2.95 -14.28
C ARG A 57 -7.84 3.22 -12.89
N VAL A 58 -7.52 2.19 -12.10
CA VAL A 58 -6.81 2.36 -10.82
C VAL A 58 -5.37 2.80 -11.06
N LYS A 59 -5.03 4.06 -10.77
CA LYS A 59 -3.67 4.58 -10.98
C LYS A 59 -2.88 4.76 -9.69
N TYR A 60 -3.56 4.68 -8.56
CA TYR A 60 -2.96 4.81 -7.23
C TYR A 60 -3.46 3.68 -6.33
N MET A 61 -2.57 3.08 -5.56
CA MET A 61 -2.93 2.15 -4.50
C MET A 61 -2.22 2.56 -3.22
N PHE A 62 -2.98 2.79 -2.16
CA PHE A 62 -2.49 3.10 -0.84
C PHE A 62 -2.46 1.83 0.01
N VAL A 63 -1.30 1.52 0.58
CA VAL A 63 -1.08 0.42 1.53
C VAL A 63 -0.76 1.05 2.88
N ILE A 64 -1.69 0.92 3.81
CA ILE A 64 -1.70 1.72 5.04
C ILE A 64 -1.37 0.82 6.23
N GLY A 65 -0.08 0.61 6.45
CA GLY A 65 0.46 -0.11 7.60
C GLY A 65 0.19 -1.61 7.65
N ASP A 66 0.88 -2.22 8.62
CA ASP A 66 0.90 -3.65 8.92
C ASP A 66 1.04 -4.52 7.66
N VAL A 67 2.07 -4.18 6.89
CA VAL A 67 2.39 -4.85 5.62
C VAL A 67 2.81 -6.29 5.90
N VAL A 68 3.66 -6.49 6.89
CA VAL A 68 4.08 -7.82 7.36
C VAL A 68 3.45 -8.16 8.70
N ALA A 69 3.44 -9.44 9.07
CA ALA A 69 2.95 -9.89 10.35
C ALA A 69 3.89 -9.51 11.51
N GLY A 70 5.17 -9.27 11.21
CA GLY A 70 6.21 -8.96 12.17
C GLY A 70 6.72 -10.22 12.89
N VAL A 71 7.68 -10.01 13.79
CA VAL A 71 8.26 -11.06 14.64
C VAL A 71 8.39 -10.51 16.06
N GLY A 72 7.83 -11.22 17.04
CA GLY A 72 7.85 -10.81 18.44
C GLY A 72 6.89 -9.66 18.79
N VAL A 73 5.84 -9.45 17.99
CA VAL A 73 4.86 -8.38 18.20
C VAL A 73 4.00 -8.62 19.45
N TYR A 74 3.65 -9.88 19.74
CA TYR A 74 2.92 -10.26 20.95
C TYR A 74 3.34 -11.64 21.47
N PRO A 75 3.10 -11.96 22.76
CA PRO A 75 3.46 -13.25 23.34
C PRO A 75 2.77 -14.42 22.62
N GLY A 76 3.56 -15.41 22.18
CA GLY A 76 3.06 -16.59 21.49
C GLY A 76 2.79 -16.42 19.99
N GLN A 77 3.18 -15.28 19.40
CA GLN A 77 2.97 -14.97 17.98
C GLN A 77 3.53 -16.04 17.04
N GLU A 78 4.60 -16.75 17.42
CA GLU A 78 5.21 -17.80 16.59
C GLU A 78 4.22 -18.91 16.17
N LYS A 79 3.13 -19.10 16.94
CA LYS A 79 2.06 -20.04 16.61
C LYS A 79 1.16 -19.56 15.47
N ASP A 80 1.10 -18.26 15.23
CA ASP A 80 0.29 -17.61 14.21
C ASP A 80 1.08 -17.29 12.92
N LEU A 81 2.40 -17.46 12.93
CA LEU A 81 3.28 -17.21 11.78
C LEU A 81 3.53 -18.49 10.97
N HIS A 82 3.46 -18.36 9.65
CA HIS A 82 3.98 -19.38 8.73
C HIS A 82 5.38 -19.03 8.21
N ILE A 83 5.77 -17.74 8.26
CA ILE A 83 7.14 -17.26 8.01
C ILE A 83 7.67 -16.61 9.28
N LEU A 84 8.70 -17.20 9.88
CA LEU A 84 9.27 -16.76 11.15
C LEU A 84 10.34 -15.68 11.02
N ASP A 85 10.87 -15.45 9.81
CA ASP A 85 11.89 -14.44 9.54
C ASP A 85 11.27 -13.20 8.89
N ILE A 86 11.50 -12.02 9.49
CA ILE A 86 10.90 -10.77 9.03
C ILE A 86 11.35 -10.36 7.63
N ARG A 87 12.60 -10.67 7.23
CA ARG A 87 13.09 -10.38 5.88
C ARG A 87 12.37 -11.26 4.86
N ASP A 88 12.11 -12.51 5.19
CA ASP A 88 11.33 -13.40 4.33
C ASP A 88 9.86 -12.98 4.21
N GLN A 89 9.27 -12.39 5.27
CA GLN A 89 7.94 -11.77 5.19
C GLN A 89 7.93 -10.60 4.18
N TYR A 90 8.95 -9.73 4.24
CA TYR A 90 9.10 -8.63 3.28
C TYR A 90 9.36 -9.11 1.85
N LYS A 91 10.17 -10.17 1.67
CA LYS A 91 10.39 -10.79 0.35
C LYS A 91 9.08 -11.31 -0.26
N LEU A 92 8.26 -12.02 0.51
CA LEU A 92 6.95 -12.49 0.05
C LEU A 92 6.08 -11.31 -0.42
N GLY A 93 6.02 -10.25 0.39
CA GLY A 93 5.29 -9.04 0.02
C GLY A 93 5.82 -8.44 -1.28
N ALA A 94 7.13 -8.32 -1.43
CA ALA A 94 7.76 -7.72 -2.61
C ALA A 94 7.54 -8.57 -3.87
N ASP A 95 7.62 -9.89 -3.74
CA ASP A 95 7.34 -10.83 -4.83
C ASP A 95 5.90 -10.72 -5.33
N LEU A 96 4.94 -10.40 -4.45
CA LEU A 96 3.54 -10.20 -4.83
C LEU A 96 3.30 -8.79 -5.39
N PHE A 97 3.79 -7.73 -4.74
CA PHE A 97 3.64 -6.36 -5.23
C PHE A 97 4.36 -6.13 -6.57
N SER A 98 5.49 -6.80 -6.81
CA SER A 98 6.24 -6.70 -8.06
C SER A 98 5.47 -7.19 -9.29
N ARG A 99 4.43 -8.02 -9.09
CA ARG A 99 3.54 -8.53 -10.16
C ARG A 99 2.46 -7.53 -10.57
N ILE A 100 2.25 -6.46 -9.80
CA ILE A 100 1.31 -5.41 -10.15
C ILE A 100 1.86 -4.62 -11.34
N ARG A 101 0.96 -4.30 -12.29
CA ARG A 101 1.26 -3.49 -13.47
C ARG A 101 1.96 -2.17 -13.13
N LYS A 102 2.91 -1.76 -13.96
CA LYS A 102 3.88 -0.68 -13.64
C LYS A 102 3.31 0.74 -13.77
N ASP A 103 2.17 0.91 -14.42
CA ASP A 103 1.48 2.21 -14.53
C ASP A 103 0.71 2.60 -13.25
N LEU A 104 0.45 1.65 -12.35
CA LEU A 104 -0.20 1.87 -11.06
C LEU A 104 0.87 2.24 -10.01
N GLN A 105 0.73 3.40 -9.38
CA GLN A 105 1.63 3.87 -8.32
C GLN A 105 1.19 3.31 -6.96
N ILE A 106 2.07 2.59 -6.29
CA ILE A 106 1.85 2.02 -4.96
C ILE A 106 2.48 2.95 -3.94
N ILE A 107 1.71 3.40 -2.95
CA ILE A 107 2.17 4.27 -1.88
C ILE A 107 1.96 3.54 -0.57
N MET A 108 3.04 3.30 0.17
CA MET A 108 3.04 2.40 1.32
C MET A 108 3.63 3.09 2.55
N CYS A 109 2.87 3.14 3.64
CA CYS A 109 3.36 3.53 4.96
C CYS A 109 3.43 2.32 5.89
N PRO A 110 4.32 2.31 6.89
CA PRO A 110 4.41 1.23 7.87
C PRO A 110 3.30 1.31 8.92
N GLY A 111 3.08 0.20 9.63
CA GLY A 111 2.27 0.12 10.85
C GLY A 111 3.09 -0.34 12.06
N ASN A 112 2.43 -0.82 13.11
CA ASN A 112 3.06 -1.25 14.36
C ASN A 112 3.62 -2.69 14.31
N HIS A 113 3.22 -3.52 13.33
CA HIS A 113 3.82 -4.83 13.08
C HIS A 113 5.08 -4.78 12.21
N ASP A 114 5.27 -3.67 11.49
CA ASP A 114 6.40 -3.48 10.60
C ASP A 114 7.72 -3.21 11.35
N SER A 115 8.85 -3.42 10.66
CA SER A 115 10.20 -3.21 11.19
C SER A 115 10.58 -1.72 11.25
N VAL A 116 9.87 -0.99 12.10
CA VAL A 116 10.09 0.42 12.41
C VAL A 116 9.99 0.61 13.92
N ARG A 117 10.37 1.80 14.41
CA ARG A 117 10.12 2.13 15.81
C ARG A 117 8.62 2.02 16.13
N ALA A 118 8.31 1.55 17.34
CA ALA A 118 6.93 1.44 17.81
C ALA A 118 6.25 2.81 18.01
N ALA A 119 7.03 3.86 18.27
CA ALA A 119 6.51 5.20 18.51
C ALA A 119 6.25 5.96 17.21
N GLU A 120 5.09 6.59 17.12
CA GLU A 120 4.77 7.54 16.05
C GLU A 120 5.53 8.87 16.24
N PRO A 121 5.91 9.57 15.16
CA PRO A 121 5.77 9.17 13.76
C PRO A 121 6.75 8.06 13.38
N GLN A 122 6.36 7.13 12.52
CA GLN A 122 7.24 6.07 12.03
C GLN A 122 7.88 6.50 10.70
N PRO A 123 9.22 6.40 10.54
CA PRO A 123 9.88 6.68 9.27
C PRO A 123 9.45 5.66 8.20
N PRO A 124 9.70 5.92 6.89
CA PRO A 124 9.56 4.89 5.87
C PRO A 124 10.35 3.63 6.24
N LEU A 125 9.88 2.46 5.76
CA LEU A 125 10.56 1.18 6.01
C LEU A 125 12.05 1.26 5.63
N GLU A 126 12.91 0.84 6.55
CA GLU A 126 14.36 0.92 6.36
C GLU A 126 14.86 -0.11 5.34
N LYS A 127 15.87 0.30 4.55
CA LYS A 127 16.45 -0.56 3.51
C LYS A 127 17.02 -1.87 4.04
N GLU A 128 17.48 -1.92 5.29
CA GLU A 128 18.07 -3.15 5.86
C GLU A 128 17.11 -4.35 5.84
N TYR A 129 15.80 -4.10 5.98
CA TYR A 129 14.77 -5.13 6.02
C TYR A 129 13.87 -5.11 4.78
N ALA A 130 13.57 -3.92 4.27
CA ALA A 130 12.65 -3.70 3.16
C ALA A 130 13.36 -3.40 1.82
N GLU A 131 14.63 -3.80 1.67
CA GLU A 131 15.36 -3.69 0.39
C GLU A 131 14.55 -4.22 -0.80
N PRO A 132 13.86 -5.39 -0.72
CA PRO A 132 13.06 -5.89 -1.84
C PRO A 132 11.97 -4.92 -2.31
N PHE A 133 11.34 -4.15 -1.40
CA PHE A 133 10.37 -3.12 -1.79
C PHE A 133 11.01 -1.94 -2.50
N CYS A 134 12.22 -1.54 -2.08
CA CYS A 134 12.97 -0.45 -2.70
C CYS A 134 13.34 -0.75 -4.17
N GLN A 135 13.33 -2.02 -4.58
CA GLN A 135 13.63 -2.46 -5.94
C GLN A 135 12.41 -2.40 -6.87
N ILE A 136 11.20 -2.14 -6.35
CA ILE A 136 9.97 -2.07 -7.14
C ILE A 136 9.79 -0.64 -7.66
N PRO A 137 9.93 -0.37 -8.97
CA PRO A 137 10.04 1.01 -9.49
C PRO A 137 8.82 1.90 -9.27
N ASN A 138 7.64 1.29 -9.14
CA ASN A 138 6.35 1.97 -8.95
C ASN A 138 5.86 1.89 -7.49
N LEU A 139 6.72 1.55 -6.53
CA LEU A 139 6.41 1.51 -5.10
C LEU A 139 7.16 2.62 -4.36
N HIS A 140 6.40 3.44 -3.65
CA HIS A 140 6.88 4.59 -2.88
C HIS A 140 6.68 4.33 -1.40
N LEU A 141 7.78 4.18 -0.66
CA LEU A 141 7.78 4.05 0.79
C LEU A 141 7.69 5.45 1.42
N VAL A 142 6.70 5.66 2.29
CA VAL A 142 6.42 6.93 2.97
C VAL A 142 6.30 6.72 4.48
N SER A 143 6.32 7.81 5.25
CA SER A 143 6.19 7.75 6.71
C SER A 143 4.74 7.48 7.15
N ASN A 144 4.58 7.07 8.40
CA ASN A 144 3.29 7.02 9.09
C ASN A 144 3.27 8.00 10.29
N PRO A 145 2.35 8.98 10.35
CA PRO A 145 1.47 9.44 9.28
C PRO A 145 2.24 10.17 8.17
N CYS A 146 1.57 10.42 7.04
CA CYS A 146 2.05 11.35 6.01
C CYS A 146 0.90 11.93 5.17
N PHE A 147 1.18 13.05 4.48
CA PHE A 147 0.33 13.53 3.40
C PHE A 147 0.98 13.22 2.05
N VAL A 148 0.20 12.70 1.12
CA VAL A 148 0.63 12.42 -0.25
C VAL A 148 -0.26 13.18 -1.21
N ASN A 149 0.36 13.97 -2.09
CA ASN A 149 -0.35 14.62 -3.18
C ASN A 149 -0.33 13.69 -4.41
N ILE A 150 -1.50 13.35 -4.92
CA ILE A 150 -1.66 12.50 -6.11
C ILE A 150 -2.24 13.28 -7.28
N HIS A 151 -1.88 12.84 -8.48
CA HIS A 151 -2.47 13.28 -9.74
C HIS A 151 -2.27 14.77 -10.06
N GLN A 152 -1.33 15.46 -9.40
CA GLN A 152 -0.96 16.82 -9.78
C GLN A 152 -0.42 16.88 -11.21
N SER A 153 -0.89 17.88 -11.94
CA SER A 153 -0.45 18.21 -13.29
C SER A 153 -0.30 19.73 -13.42
N LYS A 154 0.04 20.20 -14.63
CA LYS A 154 0.14 21.65 -14.90
C LYS A 154 -1.19 22.37 -14.67
N ASP A 155 -2.30 21.70 -14.96
CA ASP A 155 -3.65 22.28 -14.95
C ASP A 155 -4.51 21.77 -13.78
N PHE A 156 -3.97 20.87 -12.95
CA PHE A 156 -4.66 20.31 -11.79
C PHE A 156 -3.73 20.25 -10.57
N GLU A 157 -4.17 20.81 -9.45
CA GLU A 157 -3.38 20.90 -8.21
C GLU A 157 -3.19 19.54 -7.48
N GLY A 158 -3.82 18.47 -7.95
CA GLY A 158 -3.74 17.14 -7.35
C GLY A 158 -4.58 17.02 -6.07
N PHE A 159 -4.83 15.81 -5.59
CA PHE A 159 -5.53 15.59 -4.31
C PHE A 159 -4.53 15.26 -3.20
N ASN A 160 -4.68 15.92 -2.05
CA ASN A 160 -3.92 15.57 -0.85
C ASN A 160 -4.66 14.46 -0.11
N VAL A 161 -3.95 13.36 0.14
CA VAL A 161 -4.45 12.19 0.88
C VAL A 161 -3.65 12.07 2.17
N LEU A 162 -4.35 12.04 3.31
CA LEU A 162 -3.73 11.73 4.60
C LEU A 162 -3.65 10.21 4.75
N MET A 163 -2.44 9.70 4.98
CA MET A 163 -2.20 8.32 5.36
C MET A 163 -1.85 8.27 6.85
N TYR A 164 -2.55 7.41 7.59
CA TYR A 164 -2.28 7.14 8.98
C TYR A 164 -2.68 5.70 9.28
N HIS A 165 -1.76 4.91 9.85
CA HIS A 165 -2.03 3.53 10.28
C HIS A 165 -3.13 3.48 11.34
N GLY A 166 -3.22 4.50 12.19
CA GLY A 166 -4.24 4.55 13.23
C GLY A 166 -3.77 4.04 14.59
N GLY A 167 -2.47 4.09 14.89
CA GLY A 167 -1.90 3.64 16.16
C GLY A 167 -2.61 4.22 17.40
N SER A 168 -3.15 5.44 17.30
CA SER A 168 -3.89 6.11 18.38
C SER A 168 -5.31 5.59 18.62
N PHE A 169 -5.86 4.76 17.73
CA PHE A 169 -7.21 4.19 17.85
C PHE A 169 -7.23 2.79 18.46
N HIS A 170 -6.04 2.22 18.75
CA HIS A 170 -5.86 0.92 19.36
C HIS A 170 -5.79 0.97 20.89
#